data_AF-A0AAJ3G0Z7-F1
#
_entry.id   AF-A0AAJ3G0Z7-F1
#
_cell.length_a   1.000
_cell.length_b   1.000
_cell.length_c   1.000
_cell.angle_alpha   90.00
_cell.angle_beta   90.00
_cell.angle_gamma   90.00
#
_symmetry.space_group_name_H-M   'P 1'
#
loop_
_entity.id
_entity.type
_entity.pdbx_description
1 polymer ?
#
loop_
_entity_poly.entity_id
_entity_poly.type
_entity_poly.pdbx_seq_one_letter_code
_entity_poly.pdbx_strand_id
1 'polypeptide(L)'
;MNTDVTAPASAALDMRHDCLNEQRQNFIRQFEETERQWWRQAQEQLARRPDANTAACLSSQCKRHLKERAQPGTDGWSNVQLARALLLAQVLELQPPTEQVPLLHQLFLWGDDQEKVATLKALDWLDSRGACVELARQAGRTSNSQVFAALALDTAYPSRHYNEQAFNQLVLKALGMGLDVRRLIGLTQRQSVTLNQLALDLLDEQLAAERTVSAGLPHVIAFDLLSPAQRQRLVGLGQQQRLPAQWREPLGGVSPN
;
A
#
# COMPACT_ATOMS: atom_id res chain seq x y z
N MET A 1 9.76 38.57 -13.61
CA MET A 1 10.45 37.97 -12.46
C MET A 1 10.23 36.47 -12.56
N ASN A 2 11.21 35.77 -13.14
CA ASN A 2 11.18 34.32 -13.22
C ASN A 2 11.44 33.78 -11.82
N THR A 3 10.45 33.15 -11.22
CA THR A 3 10.64 32.32 -10.04
C THR A 3 11.26 31.02 -10.51
N ASP A 4 12.57 30.89 -10.28
CA ASP A 4 13.26 29.61 -10.32
C ASP A 4 12.52 28.63 -9.40
N VAL A 5 11.85 27.66 -10.01
CA VAL A 5 11.48 26.43 -9.33
C VAL A 5 12.77 25.65 -9.20
N THR A 6 13.50 25.89 -8.11
CA THR A 6 14.55 24.98 -7.66
C THR A 6 13.90 23.61 -7.50
N ALA A 7 14.14 22.72 -8.47
CA ALA A 7 13.89 21.30 -8.30
C ALA A 7 14.55 20.87 -6.97
N PRO A 8 13.85 20.14 -6.09
CA PRO A 8 14.48 19.67 -4.87
C PRO A 8 15.69 18.83 -5.27
N ALA A 9 16.85 19.13 -4.67
CA ALA A 9 18.04 18.30 -4.79
C ALA A 9 17.64 16.83 -4.60
N SER A 10 18.10 15.94 -5.50
CA SER A 10 17.75 14.51 -5.51
C SER A 10 17.68 13.98 -4.08
N ALA A 11 16.46 13.77 -3.60
CA ALA A 11 16.21 13.53 -2.19
C ALA A 11 16.63 12.11 -1.88
N ALA A 12 17.66 11.97 -1.04
CA ALA A 12 18.09 10.71 -0.48
C ALA A 12 16.88 9.96 0.12
N LEU A 13 16.85 8.64 -0.04
CA LEU A 13 15.88 7.82 0.66
C LEU A 13 16.21 7.82 2.16
N ASP A 14 15.23 8.17 2.99
CA ASP A 14 15.37 8.05 4.44
C ASP A 14 14.80 6.70 4.89
N MET A 15 15.66 5.68 4.91
CA MET A 15 15.28 4.30 5.22
C MET A 15 15.16 4.07 6.72
N ARG A 16 14.13 3.32 7.14
CA ARG A 16 13.93 2.88 8.52
C ARG A 16 14.79 1.67 8.83
N HIS A 17 16.07 1.93 9.08
CA HIS A 17 17.08 0.89 9.34
C HIS A 17 16.69 -0.05 10.49
N ASP A 18 16.04 0.44 11.56
CA ASP A 18 15.59 -0.40 12.66
C ASP A 18 14.60 -1.48 12.19
N CYS A 19 13.61 -1.09 11.40
CA CYS A 19 12.62 -2.01 10.82
C CYS A 19 13.28 -3.00 9.86
N LEU A 20 14.14 -2.51 8.96
CA LEU A 20 14.87 -3.36 8.01
C LEU A 20 15.77 -4.38 8.73
N ASN A 21 16.44 -3.97 9.80
CA ASN A 21 17.31 -4.84 10.58
C ASN A 21 16.52 -5.92 11.33
N GLU A 22 15.37 -5.59 11.90
CA GLU A 22 14.47 -6.57 12.50
C GLU A 22 14.00 -7.60 11.46
N GLN A 23 13.59 -7.13 10.28
CA GLN A 23 13.19 -8.02 9.18
C GLN A 23 14.35 -8.94 8.78
N ARG A 24 15.57 -8.43 8.61
CA ARG A 24 16.78 -9.22 8.29
C ARG A 24 17.06 -10.31 9.33
N GLN A 25 16.95 -9.99 10.62
CA GLN A 25 17.21 -10.93 11.72
C GLN A 25 16.18 -12.07 11.77
N ASN A 26 14.92 -11.77 11.48
CA ASN A 26 13.84 -12.75 11.53
C ASN A 26 13.77 -13.59 10.26
N PHE A 27 14.13 -13.01 9.11
CA PHE A 27 13.92 -13.57 7.78
C PHE A 27 14.52 -14.96 7.59
N ILE A 28 15.79 -15.14 7.99
CA ILE A 28 16.51 -16.40 7.76
C ILE A 28 16.15 -17.51 8.75
N ARG A 29 15.39 -17.23 9.82
CA ARG A 29 15.17 -18.21 10.91
C ARG A 29 14.57 -19.51 10.40
N GLN A 30 13.65 -19.43 9.45
CA GLN A 30 12.93 -20.58 8.92
C GLN A 30 13.63 -21.27 7.73
N PHE A 31 14.75 -20.74 7.24
CA PHE A 31 15.37 -21.24 6.02
C PHE A 31 16.05 -22.59 6.23
N GLU A 32 15.91 -23.47 5.23
CA GLU A 32 16.74 -24.67 5.08
C GLU A 32 18.18 -24.26 4.68
N GLU A 33 19.16 -25.15 4.82
CA GLU A 33 20.57 -24.81 4.56
C GLU A 33 20.81 -24.33 3.13
N THR A 34 20.15 -24.94 2.14
CA THR A 34 20.22 -24.55 0.72
C THR A 34 19.68 -23.14 0.48
N GLU A 35 18.58 -22.78 1.14
CA GLU A 35 18.01 -21.43 1.09
C GLU A 35 18.94 -20.40 1.75
N ARG A 36 19.56 -20.74 2.91
CA ARG A 36 20.55 -19.89 3.59
C ARG A 36 21.81 -19.70 2.75
N GLN A 37 22.27 -20.75 2.08
CA GLN A 37 23.44 -20.68 1.21
C GLN A 37 23.16 -19.77 0.01
N TRP A 38 22.05 -19.98 -0.69
CA TRP A 38 21.67 -19.11 -1.81
C TRP A 38 21.49 -17.66 -1.37
N TRP A 39 20.82 -17.42 -0.24
CA TRP A 39 20.63 -16.08 0.29
C TRP A 39 21.96 -15.36 0.55
N ARG A 40 22.92 -16.01 1.23
CA ARG A 40 24.27 -15.47 1.44
C ARG A 40 24.97 -15.14 0.12
N GLN A 41 24.93 -16.05 -0.85
CA GLN A 41 25.51 -15.84 -2.17
C GLN A 41 24.88 -14.66 -2.92
N ALA A 42 23.56 -14.51 -2.85
CA ALA A 42 22.84 -13.39 -3.46
C ALA A 42 23.29 -12.06 -2.84
N GLN A 43 23.38 -11.99 -1.51
CA GLN A 43 23.85 -10.79 -0.80
C GLN A 43 25.29 -10.43 -1.16
N GLU A 44 26.19 -11.41 -1.24
CA GLU A 44 27.58 -11.20 -1.64
C GLU A 44 27.70 -10.76 -3.10
N GLN A 45 26.93 -11.36 -4.00
CA GLN A 45 26.90 -10.98 -5.41
C GLN A 45 26.43 -9.54 -5.57
N LEU A 46 25.37 -9.16 -4.86
CA LEU A 46 24.84 -7.79 -4.89
C LEU A 46 25.83 -6.79 -4.29
N ALA A 47 26.54 -7.15 -3.21
CA ALA A 47 27.58 -6.31 -2.62
C ALA A 47 28.77 -6.07 -3.56
N ARG A 48 29.14 -7.07 -4.37
CA ARG A 48 30.20 -6.94 -5.39
C ARG A 48 29.79 -6.10 -6.59
N ARG A 49 28.50 -6.16 -6.96
CA ARG A 49 27.96 -5.47 -8.13
C ARG A 49 26.58 -4.89 -7.82
N PRO A 50 26.50 -3.75 -7.10
CA PRO A 50 25.25 -3.14 -6.68
C PRO A 50 24.65 -2.33 -7.85
N ASP A 51 24.20 -3.00 -8.90
CA ASP A 51 23.54 -2.36 -10.05
C ASP A 51 22.13 -2.91 -10.27
N ALA A 52 21.34 -2.18 -11.06
CA ALA A 52 19.95 -2.54 -11.36
C ALA A 52 19.82 -3.93 -11.99
N ASN A 53 20.76 -4.32 -12.85
CA ASN A 53 20.73 -5.62 -13.53
C ASN A 53 20.91 -6.77 -12.55
N THR A 54 21.86 -6.63 -11.62
CA THR A 54 22.15 -7.63 -10.59
C THR A 54 20.97 -7.74 -9.63
N ALA A 55 20.43 -6.60 -9.17
CA ALA A 55 19.26 -6.57 -8.29
C ALA A 55 18.02 -7.21 -8.95
N ALA A 56 17.69 -6.84 -10.19
CA ALA A 56 16.57 -7.42 -10.93
C ALA A 56 16.75 -8.93 -11.17
N CYS A 57 17.96 -9.35 -11.54
CA CYS A 57 18.28 -10.76 -11.73
C CYS A 57 18.07 -11.58 -10.45
N LEU A 58 18.59 -11.12 -9.31
CA LEU A 58 18.43 -11.79 -8.01
C LEU A 58 16.97 -11.78 -7.52
N SER A 59 16.26 -10.67 -7.70
CA SER A 59 14.82 -10.57 -7.40
C SER A 59 13.99 -11.61 -8.16
N SER A 60 14.29 -11.81 -9.46
CA SER A 60 13.64 -12.82 -10.30
C SER A 60 13.95 -14.27 -9.85
N GLN A 61 15.12 -14.49 -9.23
CA GLN A 61 15.57 -15.80 -8.77
C GLN A 61 14.94 -16.21 -7.43
N CYS A 62 14.44 -15.26 -6.63
CA CYS A 62 13.92 -15.53 -5.29
C CYS A 62 12.93 -16.70 -5.25
N LYS A 63 11.94 -16.73 -6.15
CA LYS A 63 10.92 -17.80 -6.17
C LYS A 63 11.48 -19.17 -6.59
N ARG A 64 12.58 -19.20 -7.34
CA ARG A 64 13.23 -20.46 -7.75
C ARG A 64 14.05 -21.08 -6.63
N HIS A 65 14.60 -20.26 -5.74
CA HIS A 65 15.50 -20.71 -4.68
C HIS A 65 14.86 -20.74 -3.29
N LEU A 66 13.72 -20.07 -3.10
CA LEU A 66 13.00 -20.03 -1.84
C LEU A 66 11.64 -20.71 -1.99
N LYS A 67 11.32 -21.64 -1.10
CA LYS A 67 9.98 -22.24 -1.05
C LYS A 67 9.02 -21.21 -0.49
N GLU A 68 8.06 -20.77 -1.30
CA GLU A 68 7.14 -19.71 -0.91
C GLU A 68 6.25 -20.13 0.25
N ARG A 69 6.28 -19.35 1.32
CA ARG A 69 5.51 -19.55 2.55
C ARG A 69 5.13 -18.20 3.14
N ALA A 70 3.94 -18.15 3.74
CA ALA A 70 3.54 -17.02 4.56
C ALA A 70 4.50 -16.90 5.76
N GLN A 71 4.95 -15.69 6.05
CA GLN A 71 5.76 -15.39 7.21
C GLN A 71 4.83 -15.12 8.41
N PRO A 72 4.91 -15.92 9.49
CA PRO A 72 4.09 -15.69 10.68
C PRO A 72 4.38 -14.33 11.31
N GLY A 73 3.31 -13.61 11.70
CA GLY A 73 3.44 -12.32 12.40
C GLY A 73 3.83 -11.13 11.51
N THR A 74 3.85 -11.30 10.19
CA THR A 74 4.10 -10.21 9.23
C THR A 74 2.91 -10.07 8.30
N ASP A 75 2.16 -8.96 8.41
CA ASP A 75 0.88 -8.65 7.73
C ASP A 75 0.78 -9.14 6.26
N GLY A 76 0.48 -10.43 6.10
CA GLY A 76 0.40 -11.12 4.81
C GLY A 76 1.69 -11.13 3.95
N TRP A 77 2.88 -11.04 4.54
CA TRP A 77 4.14 -11.18 3.77
C TRP A 77 4.46 -12.65 3.49
N SER A 78 4.96 -12.95 2.28
CA SER A 78 5.66 -14.21 2.02
C SER A 78 7.17 -14.04 2.18
N ASN A 79 7.88 -15.14 2.44
CA ASN A 79 9.35 -15.12 2.46
C ASN A 79 9.95 -14.68 1.11
N VAL A 80 9.32 -14.99 -0.02
CA VAL A 80 9.77 -14.53 -1.35
C VAL A 80 9.63 -13.01 -1.47
N GLN A 81 8.50 -12.44 -1.02
CA GLN A 81 8.30 -10.99 -1.01
C GLN A 81 9.33 -10.30 -0.11
N LEU A 82 9.58 -10.86 1.08
CA LEU A 82 10.55 -10.30 2.03
C LEU A 82 11.98 -10.38 1.48
N ALA A 83 12.36 -11.47 0.80
CA ALA A 83 13.65 -11.60 0.12
C ALA A 83 13.88 -10.45 -0.88
N ARG A 84 12.87 -10.19 -1.73
CA ARG A 84 12.91 -9.15 -2.75
C ARG A 84 13.02 -7.76 -2.12
N ALA A 85 12.22 -7.49 -1.08
CA ALA A 85 12.28 -6.24 -0.33
C ALA A 85 13.64 -6.00 0.32
N LEU A 86 14.25 -7.05 0.90
CA LEU A 86 15.56 -6.95 1.55
C LEU A 86 16.72 -6.82 0.55
N LEU A 87 16.67 -7.49 -0.59
CA LEU A 87 17.61 -7.27 -1.70
C LEU A 87 17.50 -5.84 -2.26
N LEU A 88 16.27 -5.35 -2.41
CA LEU A 88 16.01 -3.97 -2.83
C LEU A 88 16.57 -2.97 -1.82
N ALA A 89 16.33 -3.16 -0.52
CA ALA A 89 16.91 -2.32 0.53
C ALA A 89 18.45 -2.33 0.46
N GLN A 90 19.06 -3.51 0.33
CA GLN A 90 20.51 -3.65 0.28
C GLN A 90 21.11 -2.92 -0.93
N VAL A 91 20.53 -3.05 -2.14
CA VAL A 91 21.10 -2.37 -3.31
C VAL A 91 21.00 -0.84 -3.18
N LEU A 92 19.90 -0.35 -2.59
CA LEU A 92 19.70 1.08 -2.36
C LEU A 92 20.64 1.64 -1.29
N GLU A 93 20.89 0.89 -0.20
CA GLU A 93 21.89 1.24 0.82
C GLU A 93 23.31 1.36 0.25
N LEU A 94 23.60 0.60 -0.81
CA LEU A 94 24.90 0.61 -1.50
C LEU A 94 25.01 1.71 -2.57
N GLN A 95 23.92 2.42 -2.90
CA GLN A 95 23.96 3.51 -3.87
C GLN A 95 24.35 4.85 -3.23
N PRO A 96 24.98 5.76 -3.99
CA PRO A 96 25.01 7.17 -3.65
C PRO A 96 23.58 7.70 -3.42
N PRO A 97 23.36 8.60 -2.46
CA PRO A 97 22.02 9.12 -2.15
C PRO A 97 21.26 9.67 -3.37
N THR A 98 21.96 10.26 -4.33
CA THR A 98 21.39 10.83 -5.56
C THR A 98 20.83 9.79 -6.52
N GLU A 99 21.30 8.54 -6.44
CA GLU A 99 20.95 7.42 -7.34
C GLU A 99 19.88 6.49 -6.75
N GLN A 100 19.56 6.62 -5.46
CA GLN A 100 18.62 5.73 -4.77
C GLN A 100 17.21 5.78 -5.36
N VAL A 101 16.63 6.98 -5.47
CA VAL A 101 15.28 7.15 -6.03
C VAL A 101 15.22 6.74 -7.52
N PRO A 102 16.17 7.17 -8.39
CA PRO A 102 16.23 6.68 -9.77
C PRO A 102 16.31 5.15 -9.86
N LEU A 103 17.16 4.51 -9.06
CA LEU A 103 17.31 3.05 -9.07
C LEU A 103 16.02 2.34 -8.63
N LEU A 104 15.39 2.80 -7.55
CA LEU A 104 14.11 2.25 -7.08
C LEU A 104 13.03 2.37 -8.15
N HIS A 105 12.93 3.52 -8.81
CA HIS A 105 11.96 3.76 -9.89
C HIS A 105 12.23 2.85 -11.09
N GLN A 106 13.49 2.73 -11.51
CA GLN A 106 13.90 1.84 -12.59
C GLN A 106 13.54 0.37 -12.30
N LEU A 107 13.89 -0.13 -11.10
CA LEU A 107 13.58 -1.50 -10.69
C LEU A 107 12.06 -1.74 -10.61
N PHE A 108 11.29 -0.75 -10.14
CA PHE A 108 9.83 -0.82 -10.12
C PHE A 108 9.24 -0.92 -11.53
N LEU A 109 9.78 -0.17 -12.51
CA LEU A 109 9.30 -0.24 -13.89
C LEU A 109 9.64 -1.56 -14.57
N TRP A 110 10.83 -2.11 -14.31
CA TRP A 110 11.28 -3.38 -14.89
C TRP A 110 10.58 -4.60 -14.31
N GLY A 111 10.18 -4.54 -13.03
CA GLY A 111 9.65 -5.67 -12.30
C GLY A 111 8.29 -6.17 -12.81
N ASP A 112 8.06 -7.47 -12.65
CA ASP A 112 6.74 -8.07 -12.79
C ASP A 112 5.78 -7.64 -11.66
N ASP A 113 4.51 -8.04 -11.73
CA ASP A 113 3.52 -7.64 -10.73
C ASP A 113 3.87 -8.13 -9.31
N GLN A 114 4.53 -9.27 -9.17
CA GLN A 114 4.92 -9.81 -7.86
C GLN A 114 6.15 -9.08 -7.28
N GLU A 115 7.05 -8.61 -8.13
CA GLU A 115 8.17 -7.75 -7.74
C GLU A 115 7.66 -6.36 -7.34
N LYS A 116 6.73 -5.80 -8.12
CA LYS A 116 6.04 -4.54 -7.78
C LYS A 116 5.31 -4.63 -6.45
N VAL A 117 4.61 -5.74 -6.19
CA VAL A 117 3.97 -5.99 -4.89
C VAL A 117 5.00 -5.93 -3.75
N ALA A 118 6.13 -6.63 -3.87
CA ALA A 118 7.17 -6.61 -2.84
C ALA A 118 7.75 -5.21 -2.61
N THR A 119 8.02 -4.47 -3.69
CA THR A 119 8.50 -3.09 -3.64
C THR A 119 7.51 -2.16 -2.94
N LEU A 120 6.22 -2.22 -3.29
CA LEU A 120 5.20 -1.34 -2.72
C LEU A 120 4.94 -1.64 -1.24
N LYS A 121 4.92 -2.92 -0.84
CA LYS A 121 4.80 -3.30 0.57
C LYS A 121 5.99 -2.79 1.39
N ALA A 122 7.20 -2.75 0.81
CA ALA A 122 8.41 -2.26 1.47
C ALA A 122 8.55 -0.72 1.45
N LEU A 123 7.70 0.01 0.71
CA LEU A 123 7.94 1.42 0.42
C LEU A 123 7.99 2.30 1.68
N ASP A 124 7.17 2.00 2.69
CA ASP A 124 7.19 2.69 3.99
C ASP A 124 8.46 2.44 4.82
N TRP A 125 9.18 1.34 4.54
CA TRP A 125 10.48 1.05 5.15
C TRP A 125 11.60 1.78 4.42
N LEU A 126 11.49 1.87 3.09
CA LEU A 126 12.52 2.44 2.21
C LEU A 126 12.48 3.97 2.17
N ASP A 127 11.31 4.57 2.35
CA ASP A 127 11.12 6.01 2.22
C ASP A 127 10.24 6.57 3.35
N SER A 128 10.87 7.09 4.39
CA SER A 128 10.17 7.73 5.50
C SER A 128 9.87 9.21 5.30
N ARG A 129 10.37 9.84 4.23
CA ARG A 129 10.19 11.27 3.93
C ARG A 129 9.29 11.55 2.73
N GLY A 130 8.88 10.53 1.99
CA GLY A 130 8.00 10.65 0.83
C GLY A 130 8.72 11.12 -0.44
N ALA A 131 10.02 10.84 -0.57
CA ALA A 131 10.76 11.08 -1.80
C ALA A 131 10.18 10.31 -3.02
N CYS A 132 9.47 9.21 -2.77
CA CYS A 132 8.88 8.33 -3.78
C CYS A 132 7.36 8.49 -3.94
N VAL A 133 6.77 9.62 -3.52
CA VAL A 133 5.32 9.84 -3.63
C VAL A 133 4.83 9.73 -5.07
N GLU A 134 5.60 10.24 -6.05
CA GLU A 134 5.20 10.13 -7.45
C GLU A 134 5.24 8.69 -7.99
N LEU A 135 6.19 7.87 -7.52
CA LEU A 135 6.21 6.43 -7.80
C LEU A 135 4.95 5.75 -7.26
N ALA A 136 4.60 6.03 -6.00
CA ALA A 136 3.39 5.51 -5.38
C ALA A 136 2.11 5.95 -6.12
N ARG A 137 2.04 7.22 -6.54
CA ARG A 137 0.92 7.73 -7.34
C ARG A 137 0.83 7.05 -8.70
N GLN A 138 1.97 6.78 -9.34
CA GLN A 138 2.02 6.02 -10.58
C GLN A 138 1.52 4.59 -10.37
N ALA A 139 2.00 3.90 -9.34
CA ALA A 139 1.55 2.56 -8.97
C ALA A 139 0.03 2.52 -8.70
N GLY A 140 -0.50 3.55 -8.05
CA GLY A 140 -1.93 3.70 -7.77
C GLY A 140 -2.83 3.78 -9.00
N ARG A 141 -2.29 4.00 -10.21
CA ARG A 141 -3.06 4.01 -11.47
C ARG A 141 -3.30 2.60 -12.04
N THR A 142 -2.63 1.57 -11.53
CA THR A 142 -2.79 0.18 -12.01
C THR A 142 -4.22 -0.33 -11.92
N SER A 143 -4.62 -1.20 -12.85
CA SER A 143 -5.86 -2.00 -12.77
C SER A 143 -5.65 -3.35 -12.09
N ASN A 144 -4.39 -3.76 -11.86
CA ASN A 144 -4.09 -5.00 -11.13
C ASN A 144 -4.39 -4.81 -9.64
N SER A 145 -5.39 -5.54 -9.13
CA SER A 145 -5.84 -5.44 -7.73
C SER A 145 -4.78 -5.85 -6.71
N GLN A 146 -3.89 -6.79 -7.04
CA GLN A 146 -2.80 -7.21 -6.14
C GLN A 146 -1.75 -6.11 -5.98
N VAL A 147 -1.34 -5.50 -7.09
CA VAL A 147 -0.38 -4.38 -7.08
C VAL A 147 -0.98 -3.16 -6.39
N PHE A 148 -2.25 -2.85 -6.65
CA PHE A 148 -2.94 -1.75 -5.98
C PHE A 148 -3.09 -2.01 -4.47
N ALA A 149 -3.48 -3.24 -4.07
CA ALA A 149 -3.59 -3.61 -2.66
C ALA A 149 -2.25 -3.50 -1.91
N ALA A 150 -1.13 -3.86 -2.55
CA ALA A 150 0.21 -3.71 -1.96
C ALA A 150 0.61 -2.26 -1.66
N LEU A 151 0.11 -1.31 -2.44
CA LEU A 151 0.28 0.12 -2.19
C LEU A 151 -0.68 0.64 -1.12
N ALA A 152 -1.91 0.14 -1.09
CA ALA A 152 -2.99 0.74 -0.31
C ALA A 152 -3.13 0.13 1.10
N LEU A 153 -3.07 -1.19 1.22
CA LEU A 153 -3.42 -1.93 2.43
C LEU A 153 -2.19 -2.30 3.27
N ASP A 154 -2.38 -2.36 4.59
CA ASP A 154 -1.37 -2.77 5.58
C ASP A 154 -0.04 -1.98 5.46
N THR A 155 -0.10 -0.76 4.95
CA THR A 155 1.03 0.15 4.84
C THR A 155 0.62 1.55 5.21
N ALA A 156 1.47 2.23 5.97
CA ALA A 156 1.24 3.61 6.39
C ALA A 156 1.66 4.63 5.33
N TYR A 157 2.33 4.20 4.24
CA TYR A 157 2.94 5.12 3.29
C TYR A 157 1.96 6.14 2.67
N PRO A 158 0.80 5.74 2.11
CA PRO A 158 -0.16 6.72 1.59
C PRO A 158 -0.69 7.64 2.69
N SER A 159 -0.97 7.09 3.88
CA SER A 159 -1.48 7.89 5.00
C SER A 159 -0.49 8.90 5.56
N ARG A 160 0.81 8.71 5.35
CA ARG A 160 1.86 9.64 5.76
C ARG A 160 2.12 10.71 4.71
N HIS A 161 2.13 10.32 3.43
CA HIS A 161 2.71 11.15 2.38
C HIS A 161 1.70 11.66 1.35
N TYR A 162 0.51 11.09 1.25
CA TYR A 162 -0.52 11.62 0.35
C TYR A 162 -1.17 12.86 0.94
N ASN A 163 -1.41 13.85 0.08
CA ASN A 163 -2.35 14.92 0.38
C ASN A 163 -3.78 14.37 0.47
N GLU A 164 -4.70 15.15 1.03
CA GLU A 164 -6.09 14.73 1.25
C GLU A 164 -6.75 14.20 -0.03
N GLN A 165 -6.64 14.95 -1.13
CA GLN A 165 -7.24 14.57 -2.41
C GLN A 165 -6.74 13.20 -2.88
N ALA A 166 -5.43 12.95 -2.85
CA ALA A 166 -4.86 11.69 -3.30
C ALA A 166 -5.23 10.52 -2.39
N PHE A 167 -5.28 10.76 -1.07
CA PHE A 167 -5.72 9.75 -0.12
C PHE A 167 -7.19 9.39 -0.34
N ASN A 168 -8.07 10.37 -0.52
CA ASN A 168 -9.49 10.12 -0.80
C ASN A 168 -9.68 9.30 -2.09
N GLN A 169 -8.94 9.62 -3.15
CA GLN A 169 -9.00 8.84 -4.40
C GLN A 169 -8.48 7.40 -4.25
N LEU A 170 -7.46 7.20 -3.40
CA LEU A 170 -7.00 5.85 -3.03
C LEU A 170 -8.12 5.06 -2.34
N VAL A 171 -8.81 5.67 -1.38
CA VAL A 171 -9.93 5.06 -0.64
C VAL A 171 -11.07 4.67 -1.59
N LEU A 172 -11.52 5.59 -2.46
CA LEU A 172 -12.60 5.32 -3.42
C LEU A 172 -12.22 4.19 -4.38
N LYS A 173 -10.97 4.17 -4.86
CA LYS A 173 -10.49 3.10 -5.73
C LYS A 173 -10.40 1.76 -5.00
N ALA A 174 -10.00 1.75 -3.73
CA ALA A 174 -10.02 0.53 -2.91
C ALA A 174 -11.44 -0.03 -2.78
N LEU A 175 -12.44 0.83 -2.51
CA LEU A 175 -13.86 0.44 -2.49
C LEU A 175 -14.32 -0.12 -3.85
N GLY A 176 -13.97 0.57 -4.95
CA GLY A 176 -14.33 0.16 -6.30
C GLY A 176 -13.70 -1.16 -6.74
N MET A 177 -12.52 -1.49 -6.21
CA MET A 177 -11.83 -2.77 -6.42
C MET A 177 -12.30 -3.87 -5.46
N GLY A 178 -13.24 -3.58 -4.56
CA GLY A 178 -13.74 -4.55 -3.58
C GLY A 178 -12.71 -4.94 -2.50
N LEU A 179 -11.73 -4.08 -2.24
CA LEU A 179 -10.72 -4.31 -1.20
C LEU A 179 -11.29 -4.04 0.20
N ASP A 180 -10.72 -4.71 1.19
CA ASP A 180 -11.07 -4.49 2.59
C ASP A 180 -10.45 -3.18 3.11
N VAL A 181 -11.21 -2.10 3.04
CA VAL A 181 -10.80 -0.76 3.47
C VAL A 181 -10.47 -0.66 4.96
N ARG A 182 -10.84 -1.64 5.79
CA ARG A 182 -10.44 -1.68 7.21
C ARG A 182 -8.93 -1.85 7.38
N ARG A 183 -8.26 -2.35 6.34
CA ARG A 183 -6.79 -2.49 6.26
C ARG A 183 -6.08 -1.23 5.75
N LEU A 184 -6.82 -0.17 5.41
CA LEU A 184 -6.24 1.13 5.08
C LEU A 184 -5.75 1.80 6.37
N ILE A 185 -4.43 1.78 6.58
CA ILE A 185 -3.82 2.48 7.72
C ILE A 185 -4.06 3.99 7.57
N GLY A 186 -4.45 4.65 8.66
CA GLY A 186 -4.70 6.09 8.68
C GLY A 186 -6.08 6.52 8.22
N LEU A 187 -6.98 5.60 7.83
CA LEU A 187 -8.33 5.93 7.36
C LEU A 187 -9.11 6.74 8.40
N THR A 188 -9.21 6.23 9.64
CA THR A 188 -9.94 6.91 10.73
C THR A 188 -9.40 8.31 11.01
N GLN A 189 -8.09 8.50 11.01
CA GLN A 189 -7.45 9.79 11.27
C GLN A 189 -7.64 10.79 10.12
N ARG A 190 -7.94 10.30 8.91
CA ARG A 190 -8.13 11.11 7.70
C ARG A 190 -9.58 11.18 7.25
N GLN A 191 -10.53 10.72 8.07
CA GLN A 191 -11.94 10.99 7.83
C GLN A 191 -12.19 12.49 7.81
N SER A 192 -12.97 12.94 6.83
CA SER A 192 -13.29 14.35 6.64
C SER A 192 -14.67 14.51 6.02
N VAL A 193 -15.23 15.72 6.09
CA VAL A 193 -16.48 16.06 5.41
C VAL A 193 -16.35 15.81 3.89
N THR A 194 -15.18 16.10 3.31
CA THR A 194 -14.88 15.83 1.90
C THR A 194 -14.93 14.34 1.59
N LEU A 195 -14.28 13.50 2.39
CA LEU A 195 -14.30 12.04 2.20
C LEU A 195 -15.71 11.47 2.37
N ASN A 196 -16.47 11.97 3.35
CA ASN A 196 -17.88 11.61 3.53
C ASN A 196 -18.71 11.94 2.30
N GLN A 197 -18.57 13.14 1.74
CA GLN A 197 -19.32 13.53 0.54
C GLN A 197 -18.99 12.59 -0.63
N LEU A 198 -17.71 12.33 -0.87
CA LEU A 198 -17.27 11.40 -1.92
C LEU A 198 -17.80 9.97 -1.72
N ALA A 199 -17.84 9.49 -0.48
CA ALA A 199 -18.39 8.17 -0.17
C ALA A 199 -19.91 8.11 -0.39
N LEU A 200 -20.64 9.18 -0.07
CA LEU A 200 -22.07 9.30 -0.34
C LEU A 200 -22.37 9.42 -1.85
N ASP A 201 -21.53 10.13 -2.60
CA ASP A 201 -21.64 10.22 -4.06
C ASP A 201 -21.42 8.84 -4.70
N LEU A 202 -20.45 8.06 -4.21
CA LEU A 202 -20.23 6.68 -4.66
C LEU A 202 -21.43 5.77 -4.32
N LEU A 203 -22.01 5.91 -3.12
CA LEU A 203 -23.22 5.20 -2.75
C LEU A 203 -24.35 5.50 -3.74
N ASP A 204 -24.57 6.77 -4.06
CA ASP A 204 -25.60 7.20 -5.00
C ASP A 204 -25.37 6.67 -6.40
N GLU A 205 -24.13 6.70 -6.88
CA GLU A 205 -23.73 6.12 -8.17
C GLU A 205 -23.99 4.60 -8.21
N GLN A 206 -23.72 3.88 -7.12
CA GLN A 206 -23.99 2.44 -7.03
C GLN A 206 -25.49 2.15 -7.03
N LEU A 207 -26.27 2.90 -6.25
CA LEU A 207 -27.73 2.75 -6.16
C LEU A 207 -28.44 3.12 -7.47
N ALA A 208 -28.01 4.19 -8.14
CA ALA A 208 -28.59 4.62 -9.41
C ALA A 208 -28.29 3.65 -10.55
N ALA A 209 -27.13 3.00 -10.52
CA ALA A 209 -26.73 1.99 -11.48
C ALA A 209 -27.23 0.57 -11.12
N GLU A 210 -28.06 0.41 -10.09
CA GLU A 210 -28.54 -0.88 -9.56
C GLU A 210 -27.39 -1.87 -9.24
N ARG A 211 -26.21 -1.35 -8.91
CA ARG A 211 -25.05 -2.15 -8.50
C ARG A 211 -25.13 -2.48 -7.02
N THR A 212 -24.47 -3.56 -6.62
CA THR A 212 -24.27 -3.88 -5.21
C THR A 212 -23.50 -2.77 -4.51
N VAL A 213 -24.08 -2.22 -3.45
CA VAL A 213 -23.44 -1.20 -2.61
C VAL A 213 -22.21 -1.80 -1.92
N SER A 214 -21.09 -1.09 -1.97
CA SER A 214 -19.84 -1.57 -1.37
C SER A 214 -19.98 -1.75 0.14
N ALA A 215 -19.67 -2.96 0.61
CA ALA A 215 -19.62 -3.34 2.02
C ALA A 215 -18.69 -2.45 2.84
N GLY A 216 -17.64 -1.89 2.24
CA GLY A 216 -16.68 -1.03 2.93
C GLY A 216 -17.15 0.39 3.22
N LEU A 217 -18.25 0.85 2.61
CA LEU A 217 -18.70 2.25 2.73
C LEU A 217 -18.96 2.71 4.18
N PRO A 218 -19.63 1.93 5.05
CA PRO A 218 -19.81 2.30 6.46
C PRO A 218 -18.49 2.52 7.20
N HIS A 219 -17.41 1.83 6.80
CA HIS A 219 -16.10 1.98 7.44
C HIS A 219 -15.36 3.25 7.00
N VAL A 220 -15.73 3.82 5.85
CA VAL A 220 -15.15 5.07 5.34
C VAL A 220 -15.89 6.27 5.93
N ILE A 221 -17.22 6.19 6.08
CA ILE A 221 -18.05 7.30 6.54
C ILE A 221 -17.83 7.58 8.02
N ALA A 222 -17.38 8.80 8.35
CA ALA A 222 -17.42 9.34 9.69
C ALA A 222 -18.85 9.81 10.00
N PHE A 223 -19.64 8.95 10.63
CA PHE A 223 -21.05 9.24 10.88
C PHE A 223 -21.24 10.52 11.71
N ASP A 224 -20.39 10.75 12.71
CA ASP A 224 -20.32 11.97 13.54
C ASP A 224 -20.23 13.27 12.73
N LEU A 225 -19.54 13.24 11.58
CA LEU A 225 -19.37 14.39 10.68
C LEU A 225 -20.52 14.58 9.68
N LEU A 226 -21.53 13.70 9.66
CA LEU A 226 -22.67 13.84 8.75
C LEU A 226 -23.64 14.93 9.24
N SER A 227 -24.12 15.74 8.28
CA SER A 227 -25.21 16.68 8.54
C SER A 227 -26.52 15.95 8.89
N PRO A 228 -27.47 16.61 9.58
CA PRO A 228 -28.77 16.01 9.89
C PRO A 228 -29.50 15.48 8.65
N ALA A 229 -29.44 16.21 7.53
CA ALA A 229 -30.05 15.81 6.27
C ALA A 229 -29.42 14.54 5.68
N GLN A 230 -28.08 14.44 5.70
CA GLN A 230 -27.36 13.24 5.25
C GLN A 230 -27.71 12.03 6.11
N ARG A 231 -27.78 12.19 7.44
CA ARG A 231 -28.18 11.10 8.35
C ARG A 231 -29.62 10.64 8.10
N GLN A 232 -30.57 11.57 8.02
CA GLN A 232 -31.97 11.26 7.77
C GLN A 232 -32.14 10.52 6.44
N ARG A 233 -31.39 10.92 5.41
CA ARG A 233 -31.36 10.24 4.12
C ARG A 233 -30.89 8.79 4.24
N LEU A 234 -29.77 8.54 4.92
CA LEU A 234 -29.24 7.19 5.11
C LEU A 234 -30.21 6.29 5.89
N VAL A 235 -30.88 6.84 6.91
CA VAL A 235 -31.94 6.13 7.65
C VAL A 235 -33.09 5.76 6.71
N GLY A 236 -33.54 6.68 5.85
CA GLY A 236 -34.57 6.42 4.86
C GLY A 236 -34.18 5.31 3.87
N LEU A 237 -32.93 5.30 3.38
CA LEU A 237 -32.42 4.24 2.51
C LEU A 237 -32.36 2.88 3.23
N GLY A 238 -32.01 2.87 4.51
CA GLY A 238 -32.04 1.68 5.36
C GLY A 238 -33.45 1.11 5.54
N GLN A 239 -34.45 1.98 5.79
CA GLN A 239 -35.86 1.58 5.91
C GLN A 239 -36.43 1.00 4.61
N GLN A 240 -35.98 1.50 3.47
CA GLN A 240 -36.33 0.98 2.14
C GLN A 240 -35.56 -0.31 1.77
N GLN A 241 -34.74 -0.86 2.67
CA GLN A 241 -33.89 -2.03 2.44
C GLN A 241 -32.93 -1.88 1.25
N ARG A 242 -32.55 -0.63 0.92
CA ARG A 242 -31.60 -0.32 -0.17
C ARG A 242 -30.14 -0.36 0.29
N LEU A 243 -29.91 -0.45 1.59
CA LEU A 243 -28.57 -0.54 2.18
C LEU A 243 -28.29 -1.98 2.67
N PRO A 244 -27.06 -2.50 2.50
CA PRO A 244 -26.63 -3.77 3.08
C PRO A 244 -26.77 -3.80 4.61
N ALA A 245 -26.87 -5.00 5.19
CA ALA A 245 -27.04 -5.18 6.65
C ALA A 245 -25.94 -4.53 7.51
N GLN A 246 -24.74 -4.35 6.95
CA GLN A 246 -23.57 -3.73 7.58
C GLN A 246 -23.79 -2.24 7.96
N TRP A 247 -24.83 -1.62 7.39
CA TRP A 247 -25.23 -0.24 7.70
C TRP A 247 -26.16 -0.14 8.92
N ARG A 248 -26.60 -1.26 9.51
CA ARG A 248 -27.59 -1.25 10.61
C ARG A 248 -27.00 -0.73 11.93
N GLU A 249 -25.82 -1.19 12.34
CA GLU A 249 -25.20 -0.72 13.59
C GLU A 249 -24.87 0.78 13.56
N PRO A 250 -24.24 1.34 12.51
CA PRO A 250 -23.88 2.76 12.49
C PRO A 250 -25.08 3.71 12.41
N LEU A 251 -26.23 3.23 11.92
CA LEU A 251 -27.47 3.99 11.82
C LEU A 251 -28.37 3.86 13.07
N GLY A 252 -27.89 3.20 14.14
CA GLY A 252 -28.64 3.05 15.40
C GLY A 252 -29.70 1.95 15.36
N GLY A 253 -29.50 0.90 14.57
CA GLY A 253 -30.41 -0.23 14.47
C GLY A 253 -30.56 -0.99 15.79
N VAL A 254 -31.74 -0.88 16.42
CA VAL A 254 -32.24 -1.85 17.40
C VAL A 254 -32.40 -3.19 16.69
N SER A 255 -31.84 -4.27 17.25
CA SER A 255 -32.05 -5.64 16.78
C SER A 255 -33.56 -5.92 16.66
N PRO A 256 -34.04 -6.47 15.54
CA PRO A 256 -35.39 -7.01 15.52
C PRO A 256 -35.43 -8.23 16.45
N ASN A 257 -36.30 -8.18 17.46
CA ASN A 257 -36.73 -9.36 18.21
C ASN A 257 -37.42 -10.36 17.26
#